data_AF-A0A7X5SCD2-F1
#
_entry.id   AF-A0A7X5SCD2-F1
#
_cell.length_a   1.000
_cell.length_b   1.000
_cell.length_c   1.000
_cell.angle_alpha   90.00
_cell.angle_beta   90.00
_cell.angle_gamma   90.00
#
_symmetry.space_group_name_H-M   'P 1'
#
loop_
_entity.id
_entity.type
_entity.pdbx_description
1 polymer ?
#
loop_
_entity_poly.entity_id
_entity_poly.type
_entity_poly.pdbx_seq_one_letter_code
_entity_poly.pdbx_strand_id
1 'polypeptide(L)'
;FLRTLGGSFAASLTTYLWARRTQVHHAHITEHISVYTPGMQEQVTAMGQGDLQRGAASLNNMINHQASQMGFNDIFYLLGWTFLAIIFFLWLAKPPFGAGAGGAAAA
;
A
#
# COMPACT_ATOMS: atom_id res chain seq x y z
N PHE A 1 5.86 -0.19 27.44
CA PHE A 1 6.94 -0.83 26.67
C PHE A 1 6.41 -1.67 25.52
N LEU A 2 5.75 -2.82 25.78
CA LEU A 2 5.18 -3.69 24.73
C LEU A 2 4.23 -2.98 23.76
N ARG A 3 3.36 -2.10 24.26
CA ARG A 3 2.46 -1.28 23.40
C ARG A 3 3.23 -0.37 22.43
N THR A 4 4.24 0.34 22.94
CA THR A 4 5.02 1.30 22.15
C THR A 4 5.94 0.60 21.16
N LEU A 5 6.58 -0.50 21.59
CA LEU A 5 7.38 -1.36 20.70
C LEU A 5 6.52 -2.06 19.64
N GLY A 6 5.36 -2.57 20.02
CA GLY A 6 4.42 -3.17 19.07
C GLY A 6 3.97 -2.18 18.00
N GLY A 7 3.68 -0.93 18.41
CA GLY A 7 3.34 0.15 17.48
C GLY A 7 4.47 0.49 16.49
N SER A 8 5.70 0.66 16.97
CA SER A 8 6.84 0.96 16.09
C SER A 8 7.23 -0.21 15.18
N PHE A 9 7.12 -1.45 15.67
CA PHE A 9 7.34 -2.66 14.87
C PHE A 9 6.26 -2.85 13.79
N ALA A 10 4.99 -2.63 14.12
CA ALA A 10 3.90 -2.71 13.14
C ALA A 10 4.06 -1.65 12.05
N ALA A 11 4.46 -0.42 12.42
CA ALA A 11 4.70 0.65 11.46
C ALA A 11 5.85 0.31 10.50
N SER A 12 7.01 -0.15 11.01
CA SER A 12 8.15 -0.51 10.16
C SER A 12 7.85 -1.70 9.25
N LEU A 13 7.16 -2.72 9.76
CA LEU A 13 6.72 -3.87 8.97
C LEU A 13 5.75 -3.46 7.86
N THR A 14 4.80 -2.58 8.15
CA THR A 14 3.84 -2.07 7.16
C THR A 14 4.55 -1.30 6.05
N THR A 15 5.49 -0.41 6.41
CA THR A 15 6.32 0.32 5.44
C THR A 15 7.17 -0.61 4.58
N TYR A 16 7.77 -1.64 5.19
CA TYR A 16 8.53 -2.65 4.45
C TYR A 16 7.65 -3.44 3.46
N LEU A 17 6.48 -3.91 3.90
CA LEU A 17 5.54 -4.64 3.05
C LEU A 17 5.04 -3.78 1.89
N TRP A 18 4.75 -2.51 2.15
CA TRP A 18 4.35 -1.55 1.12
C TRP A 18 5.46 -1.39 0.07
N ALA A 19 6.69 -1.11 0.50
CA ALA A 19 7.83 -0.98 -0.41
C ALA A 19 8.02 -2.24 -1.25
N ARG A 20 7.96 -3.42 -0.62
CA ARG A 20 8.11 -4.70 -1.33
C ARG A 20 6.99 -4.92 -2.36
N ARG A 21 5.74 -4.63 -2.02
CA ARG A 21 4.59 -4.76 -2.94
C ARG A 21 4.70 -3.81 -4.13
N THR A 22 5.04 -2.55 -3.89
CA THR A 22 5.27 -1.56 -4.95
C THR A 22 6.34 -2.02 -5.93
N GLN A 23 7.46 -2.58 -5.44
CA GLN A 23 8.52 -3.13 -6.32
C GLN A 23 8.04 -4.31 -7.17
N VAL A 24 7.21 -5.20 -6.61
CA VAL A 24 6.63 -6.32 -7.36
C VAL A 24 5.70 -5.81 -8.46
N HIS A 25 4.82 -4.86 -8.16
CA HIS A 25 3.93 -4.26 -9.16
C HIS A 25 4.70 -3.53 -10.25
N HIS A 26 5.77 -2.80 -9.90
CA HIS A 26 6.63 -2.15 -10.88
C HIS A 26 7.28 -3.18 -11.81
N ALA A 27 7.88 -4.24 -11.27
CA ALA A 27 8.51 -5.29 -12.06
C ALA A 27 7.49 -5.95 -13.01
N HIS A 28 6.29 -6.26 -12.52
CA HIS A 28 5.22 -6.85 -13.32
C HIS A 28 4.79 -5.93 -14.47
N ILE A 29 4.60 -4.63 -14.22
CA ILE A 29 4.24 -3.67 -15.28
C ILE A 29 5.37 -3.55 -16.31
N THR A 30 6.63 -3.46 -15.87
CA THR A 30 7.79 -3.35 -16.76
C THR A 30 8.02 -4.62 -17.58
N GLU A 31 7.69 -5.80 -17.06
CA GLU A 31 7.78 -7.05 -17.82
C GLU A 31 6.81 -7.08 -19.02
N HIS A 32 5.62 -6.47 -18.87
CA HIS A 32 4.65 -6.33 -19.95
C HIS A 32 5.00 -5.21 -20.93
N ILE A 33 5.72 -4.18 -20.47
CA ILE A 33 6.15 -3.03 -21.27
C ILE A 33 7.62 -3.23 -21.66
N SER A 34 7.84 -4.09 -22.66
CA SER A 34 9.18 -4.38 -23.18
C SER A 34 9.48 -3.61 -24.46
N VAL A 35 10.75 -3.24 -24.63
CA VAL A 35 11.28 -2.66 -25.90
C VAL A 35 11.14 -3.65 -27.06
N TYR A 36 10.99 -4.94 -26.76
CA TYR A 36 10.79 -6.02 -27.73
C TYR A 36 9.32 -6.16 -28.17
N THR A 37 8.38 -5.44 -27.54
CA THR A 37 6.98 -5.44 -27.95
C THR A 37 6.83 -4.62 -29.24
N PRO A 38 6.25 -5.18 -30.32
CA PRO A 38 6.11 -4.47 -31.59
C PRO A 38 5.28 -3.19 -31.41
N GLY A 39 5.77 -2.07 -31.96
CA GLY A 39 5.14 -0.75 -31.85
C GLY A 39 5.42 0.03 -30.56
N MET A 40 6.10 -0.56 -29.56
CA MET A 40 6.38 0.11 -28.29
C MET A 40 7.36 1.28 -28.44
N GLN A 41 8.43 1.11 -29.22
CA GLN A 41 9.40 2.19 -29.46
C GLN A 41 8.76 3.41 -30.13
N GLU A 42 7.83 3.18 -31.06
CA GLU A 42 7.13 4.24 -31.79
C GLU A 42 6.17 5.00 -30.86
N GLN A 43 5.43 4.29 -30.00
CA GLN A 43 4.57 4.89 -28.98
C GLN A 43 5.36 5.69 -27.93
N VAL A 44 6.48 5.13 -27.44
CA VAL A 44 7.35 5.82 -26.47
C VAL A 44 7.96 7.08 -27.10
N THR A 45 8.40 6.99 -28.35
CA THR A 45 8.92 8.16 -29.10
C THR A 45 7.84 9.22 -29.30
N ALA A 46 6.60 8.82 -29.61
CA ALA A 46 5.47 9.74 -29.71
C ALA A 46 5.15 10.42 -28.36
N MET A 47 5.18 9.69 -27.24
CA MET A 47 5.05 10.26 -25.88
C MET A 47 6.15 11.29 -25.58
N GLY A 48 7.36 11.05 -26.09
CA GLY A 48 8.50 11.95 -25.96
C GLY A 48 8.54 13.10 -26.96
N GLN A 49 7.50 13.29 -27.78
CA GLN A 49 7.44 14.30 -28.85
C GLN A 49 8.60 14.15 -29.86
N GLY A 50 8.98 12.91 -30.18
CA GLY A 50 10.10 12.60 -31.08
C GLY A 50 11.39 12.20 -30.36
N ASP A 51 11.48 12.36 -29.04
CA ASP A 51 12.62 11.94 -28.22
C ASP A 51 12.31 10.66 -27.43
N LEU A 52 12.93 9.55 -27.83
CA LEU A 52 12.75 8.25 -27.19
C LEU A 52 13.14 8.26 -25.70
N GLN A 53 14.21 8.97 -25.33
CA GLN A 53 14.70 9.01 -23.95
C GLN A 53 13.73 9.79 -23.05
N ARG A 54 13.18 10.90 -23.56
CA ARG A 54 12.16 11.67 -22.86
C ARG A 54 10.87 10.88 -22.70
N GLY A 55 10.45 10.16 -23.74
CA GLY A 55 9.31 9.27 -23.70
C GLY A 55 9.48 8.15 -22.67
N ALA A 56 10.66 7.50 -22.65
CA ALA A 56 10.96 6.44 -21.70
C ALA A 56 10.95 6.93 -20.24
N ALA A 57 11.48 8.13 -19.98
CA ALA A 57 11.43 8.73 -18.65
C ALA A 57 10.00 9.05 -18.20
N SER A 58 9.16 9.58 -19.11
CA SER A 58 7.73 9.84 -18.83
C SER A 58 6.97 8.54 -18.54
N LEU A 59 7.19 7.50 -19.35
CA LEU A 59 6.61 6.19 -19.16
C LEU A 59 7.03 5.59 -17.80
N ASN A 60 8.32 5.65 -17.46
CA ASN A 60 8.82 5.16 -16.19
C ASN A 60 8.19 5.87 -14.98
N ASN A 61 8.02 7.20 -15.05
CA ASN A 61 7.30 7.94 -14.02
C ASN A 61 5.84 7.47 -13.88
N MET A 62 5.16 7.23 -15.00
CA MET A 62 3.79 6.72 -14.98
C MET A 62 3.71 5.31 -14.37
N ILE A 63 4.65 4.43 -14.73
CA ILE A 63 4.75 3.08 -14.14
C ILE A 63 4.98 3.19 -12.62
N ASN A 64 5.88 4.06 -12.17
CA ASN A 64 6.13 4.31 -10.74
C ASN A 64 4.86 4.75 -10.00
N HIS A 65 4.12 5.70 -10.57
CA HIS A 65 2.86 6.16 -9.99
C HIS A 65 1.84 5.03 -9.88
N GLN A 66 1.64 4.26 -10.95
CA GLN A 66 0.70 3.14 -10.95
C GLN A 66 1.11 2.03 -9.97
N ALA A 67 2.38 1.65 -9.96
CA ALA A 67 2.90 0.63 -9.06
C ALA A 67 2.74 1.03 -7.59
N SER A 68 3.01 2.30 -7.26
CA SER A 68 2.81 2.83 -5.91
C SER A 68 1.34 2.81 -5.50
N GLN A 69 0.43 3.19 -6.42
CA GLN A 69 -1.01 3.16 -6.20
C GLN A 69 -1.52 1.73 -5.93
N MET A 70 -1.07 0.75 -6.72
CA MET A 70 -1.41 -0.67 -6.51
C MET A 70 -0.86 -1.19 -5.19
N GLY A 71 0.40 -0.89 -4.87
CA GLY A 71 1.01 -1.26 -3.59
C GLY A 71 0.30 -0.63 -2.40
N PHE A 72 -0.15 0.62 -2.51
CA PHE A 72 -0.95 1.27 -1.48
C PHE A 72 -2.30 0.57 -1.28
N ASN A 73 -2.98 0.22 -2.38
CA ASN A 73 -4.27 -0.48 -2.34
C ASN A 73 -4.15 -1.84 -1.63
N ASP A 74 -3.11 -2.63 -1.95
CA ASP A 74 -2.85 -3.92 -1.30
C ASP A 74 -2.71 -3.78 0.22
N ILE A 75 -1.97 -2.75 0.68
CA ILE A 75 -1.74 -2.51 2.11
C ILE A 75 -3.01 -2.01 2.79
N PHE A 76 -3.80 -1.16 2.10
CA PHE A 76 -5.09 -0.70 2.61
C PHE A 76 -6.07 -1.86 2.83
N TYR A 77 -6.15 -2.80 1.89
CA TYR A 77 -6.95 -4.02 2.06
C TYR A 77 -6.48 -4.87 3.24
N LEU A 78 -5.17 -5.06 3.41
CA LEU A 78 -4.60 -5.81 4.55
C LEU A 78 -4.92 -5.14 5.90
N LEU A 79 -4.81 -3.81 5.97
CA LEU A 79 -5.20 -3.03 7.14
C LEU A 79 -6.69 -3.16 7.42
N GLY A 80 -7.54 -3.07 6.38
CA GLY A 80 -8.99 -3.25 6.49
C GLY A 80 -9.36 -4.61 7.13
N TRP A 81 -8.77 -5.70 6.63
CA TRP A 81 -8.94 -7.03 7.22
C TRP A 81 -8.42 -7.12 8.66
N THR A 82 -7.32 -6.45 8.96
CA THR A 82 -6.76 -6.40 10.32
C THR A 82 -7.72 -5.73 11.29
N PHE A 83 -8.32 -4.60 10.90
CA PHE A 83 -9.35 -3.93 11.69
C PHE A 83 -10.58 -4.80 11.90
N LEU A 84 -11.07 -5.47 10.85
CA LEU A 84 -12.20 -6.40 10.96
C LEU A 84 -11.90 -7.56 11.92
N ALA A 85 -10.70 -8.13 11.86
CA ALA A 85 -10.27 -9.17 12.78
C ALA A 85 -10.25 -8.67 14.24
N ILE A 86 -9.72 -7.47 14.49
CA ILE A 86 -9.74 -6.85 15.82
C ILE A 86 -11.18 -6.66 16.32
N ILE A 87 -12.09 -6.15 15.48
CA ILE A 87 -13.50 -5.97 15.82
C ILE A 87 -14.15 -7.32 16.19
N PHE A 88 -13.88 -8.37 15.41
CA PHE A 88 -14.36 -9.71 15.70
C PHE A 88 -13.88 -10.22 17.07
N PHE A 89 -12.59 -10.05 17.38
CA PHE A 89 -12.04 -10.42 18.69
C PHE A 89 -12.61 -9.58 19.83
N LEU A 90 -12.89 -8.29 19.61
CA LEU A 90 -13.55 -7.43 20.60
C LEU A 90 -14.95 -7.94 20.96
N TRP A 91 -15.68 -8.52 20.00
CA TRP A 91 -17.00 -9.09 20.28
C TRP A 91 -16.94 -10.37 21.12
N LEU A 92 -15.88 -11.18 20.94
CA LEU A 92 -15.61 -12.35 21.77
C LEU A 92 -15.05 -12.00 23.16
N ALA A 93 -14.35 -10.87 23.27
CA ALA A 93 -13.77 -10.42 24.53
C ALA A 93 -14.90 -9.97 25.47
N LYS A 94 -15.17 -10.80 26.49
CA LYS A 94 -16.13 -10.47 27.55
C LYS A 94 -15.73 -9.13 28.19
N PRO A 95 -16.62 -8.12 28.25
CA PRO A 95 -16.26 -6.80 28.76
C PRO A 95 -15.76 -6.93 30.20
N PRO A 96 -14.52 -6.52 30.50
CA PRO A 96 -14.00 -6.55 31.88
C PRO A 96 -14.63 -5.45 32.74
N PHE A 97 -15.33 -4.49 32.11
CA PHE A 97 -16.16 -3.50 32.78
C PHE A 97 -17.57 -4.08 32.92
N GLY A 98 -17.78 -4.86 33.97
CA GLY A 98 -19.13 -5.19 34.41
C GLY A 98 -19.94 -3.91 34.61
N ALA A 99 -21.23 -3.97 34.30
CA ALA A 99 -22.21 -2.98 34.72
C ALA A 99 -22.09 -2.77 36.24
N GLY A 100 -21.40 -1.71 36.64
CA GLY A 100 -21.01 -1.50 38.04
C GLY A 100 -19.99 -0.38 38.25
N ALA A 101 -20.12 0.73 37.53
CA ALA A 101 -19.54 2.01 37.94
C ALA A 101 -20.39 3.14 37.33
N GLY A 102 -21.65 3.19 37.73
CA GLY A 102 -22.37 4.45 37.73
C GLY A 102 -21.77 5.37 38.79
N GLY A 103 -21.53 6.63 38.42
CA GLY A 103 -20.96 7.69 39.27
C GLY A 103 -19.48 7.92 38.96
N ALA A 104 -19.07 9.01 38.31
CA ALA A 104 -19.52 10.37 38.50
C ALA A 104 -19.64 11.13 37.18
N ALA A 105 -20.84 11.66 36.94
CA ALA A 105 -21.00 12.93 36.24
C ALA A 105 -20.47 14.07 37.14
N ALA A 106 -19.84 15.06 36.51
CA ALA A 106 -19.68 16.45 36.93
C ALA A 106 -19.24 16.79 38.38
N ALA A 107 -18.05 17.38 38.49
CA ALA A 107 -17.81 18.65 39.18
C ALA A 107 -16.57 19.32 38.58
#